data_AF-A0A1H4E9B2-F1
#
_entry.id   AF-A0A1H4E9B2-F1
#
_cell.length_a   1.000
_cell.length_b   1.000
_cell.length_c   1.000
_cell.angle_alpha   90.00
_cell.angle_beta   90.00
_cell.angle_gamma   90.00
#
_symmetry.space_group_name_H-M   'P 1'
#
loop_
_entity.id
_entity.type
_entity.pdbx_description
1 polymer ?
#
loop_
_entity_poly.entity_id
_entity_poly.type
_entity_poly.pdbx_seq_one_letter_code
_entity_poly.pdbx_strand_id
1 'polypeptide(L)'
;MQQKKILQARKRIALIAHDHKKAELIEWATYNKAVLARHELYATGTTGQLVEQALDVSVRKLLSGPLGGDQQIGALVATGGLDVIIFFWDPMEALPHDPDIKALLRLGVVWNIPMASNRASADFLLTSPLMHQEYEAILPDYSQYTSRKI
;
A
#
# COMPACT_ATOMS: atom_id res chain seq x y z
N MET A 1 -17.96 20.89 4.18
CA MET A 1 -18.05 20.06 2.95
C MET A 1 -17.16 18.86 3.16
N GLN A 2 -17.61 17.64 2.84
CA GLN A 2 -16.73 16.46 2.93
C GLN A 2 -15.55 16.66 1.99
N GLN A 3 -14.33 16.52 2.51
CA GLN A 3 -13.12 16.61 1.70
C GLN A 3 -13.04 15.37 0.81
N LYS A 4 -12.60 15.55 -0.44
CA LYS A 4 -12.53 14.47 -1.43
C LYS A 4 -11.09 14.34 -1.92
N LYS A 5 -10.65 13.10 -2.13
CA LYS A 5 -9.36 12.76 -2.76
C LYS A 5 -9.64 12.01 -4.06
N ILE A 6 -9.11 12.48 -5.19
CA ILE A 6 -9.20 11.75 -6.46
C ILE A 6 -7.99 10.81 -6.57
N LEU A 7 -8.25 9.51 -6.59
CA LEU A 7 -7.27 8.50 -6.98
C LEU A 7 -7.28 8.38 -8.50
N GLN A 8 -6.14 8.63 -9.14
CA GLN A 8 -6.01 8.65 -10.60
C GLN A 8 -6.18 7.25 -11.21
N ALA A 9 -6.49 7.14 -12.50
CA ALA A 9 -6.59 5.84 -13.20
C ALA A 9 -5.28 5.03 -13.07
N ARG A 10 -4.13 5.69 -13.25
CA ARG A 10 -2.80 5.13 -12.94
C ARG A 10 -2.50 5.26 -11.44
N LYS A 11 -2.81 4.21 -10.68
CA LYS A 11 -2.54 4.11 -9.24
C LYS A 11 -1.04 4.04 -8.91
N ARG A 12 -0.67 4.58 -7.74
CA ARG A 12 0.61 4.35 -7.05
C ARG A 12 0.41 3.32 -5.95
N ILE A 13 0.98 2.14 -6.15
CA ILE A 13 0.71 0.93 -5.36
C ILE A 13 1.94 0.58 -4.53
N ALA A 14 1.78 0.52 -3.21
CA ALA A 14 2.80 -0.04 -2.33
C ALA A 14 2.62 -1.56 -2.19
N LEU A 15 3.70 -2.31 -2.41
CA LEU A 15 3.79 -3.75 -2.26
C LEU A 15 4.72 -4.08 -1.09
N ILE A 16 4.19 -4.71 -0.05
CA ILE A 16 4.89 -4.97 1.20
C ILE A 16 4.61 -6.42 1.60
N ALA A 17 5.63 -7.15 2.05
CA ALA A 17 5.43 -8.47 2.63
C ALA A 17 6.42 -8.76 3.76
N HIS A 18 5.95 -9.44 4.80
CA HIS A 18 6.83 -10.11 5.77
C HIS A 18 7.62 -11.22 5.09
N ASP A 19 8.72 -11.65 5.70
CA ASP A 19 9.63 -12.64 5.08
C ASP A 19 8.91 -13.92 4.66
N HIS A 20 8.10 -14.51 5.55
CA HIS A 20 7.27 -15.70 5.25
C HIS A 20 6.16 -15.46 4.22
N LYS A 21 5.88 -14.21 3.88
CA LYS A 21 4.86 -13.80 2.91
C LYS A 21 5.41 -13.31 1.58
N LYS A 22 6.73 -13.13 1.45
CA LYS A 22 7.35 -12.66 0.21
C LYS A 22 7.10 -13.60 -0.95
N ALA A 23 7.24 -14.91 -0.75
CA ALA A 23 6.97 -15.88 -1.82
C ALA A 23 5.52 -15.78 -2.33
N GLU A 24 4.56 -15.67 -1.42
CA GLU A 24 3.13 -15.49 -1.74
C GLU A 24 2.89 -14.18 -2.52
N LEU A 25 3.51 -13.07 -2.09
CA LEU A 25 3.39 -11.78 -2.77
C LEU A 25 3.99 -11.82 -4.18
N ILE A 26 5.14 -12.47 -4.37
CA ILE A 26 5.82 -12.55 -5.66
C ILE A 26 5.04 -13.40 -6.65
N GLU A 27 4.51 -14.54 -6.23
CA GLU A 27 3.66 -15.36 -7.10
C GLU A 27 2.37 -14.61 -7.47
N TRP A 28 1.70 -13.95 -6.50
CA TRP A 28 0.53 -13.11 -6.77
C TRP A 28 0.84 -11.96 -7.74
N ALA A 29 1.96 -11.27 -7.54
CA ALA A 29 2.38 -10.17 -8.40
C ALA A 29 2.66 -10.68 -9.83
N THR A 30 3.30 -11.84 -9.96
CA THR A 30 3.63 -12.46 -11.25
C THR A 30 2.37 -12.84 -12.02
N TYR A 31 1.41 -13.47 -11.34
CA TYR A 31 0.09 -13.78 -11.90
C TYR A 31 -0.61 -12.52 -12.43
N ASN A 32 -0.46 -11.40 -11.71
CA ASN A 32 -1.10 -10.14 -12.02
C ASN A 32 -0.21 -9.13 -12.78
N LYS A 33 0.92 -9.57 -13.35
CA LYS A 33 1.95 -8.71 -13.99
C LYS A 33 1.34 -7.70 -14.97
N ALA A 34 0.43 -8.17 -15.84
CA ALA A 34 -0.16 -7.35 -16.89
C ALA A 34 -0.95 -6.14 -16.35
N VAL A 35 -1.54 -6.27 -15.17
CA VAL A 35 -2.26 -5.19 -14.49
C VAL A 35 -1.29 -4.31 -13.74
N LEU A 36 -0.41 -4.89 -12.92
CA LEU A 36 0.55 -4.16 -12.10
C LEU A 36 1.50 -3.30 -12.95
N ALA A 37 1.90 -3.75 -14.13
CA ALA A 37 2.76 -3.01 -15.06
C ALA A 37 2.14 -1.69 -15.58
N ARG A 38 0.82 -1.51 -15.44
CA ARG A 38 0.12 -0.25 -15.83
C ARG A 38 0.20 0.82 -14.74
N HIS A 39 0.65 0.45 -13.54
CA HIS A 39 0.67 1.27 -12.34
C HIS A 39 2.09 1.67 -11.96
N GLU A 40 2.22 2.59 -11.01
CA GLU A 40 3.52 2.90 -10.40
C GLU A 40 3.70 2.03 -9.16
N LEU A 41 4.77 1.23 -9.13
CA LEU A 41 5.01 0.28 -8.04
C LEU A 41 6.04 0.84 -7.06
N TYR A 42 5.71 0.75 -5.78
CA TYR A 42 6.55 1.09 -4.64
C TYR A 42 6.70 -0.16 -3.78
N ALA A 43 7.85 -0.36 -3.14
CA ALA A 43 8.03 -1.48 -2.23
C ALA A 43 9.17 -1.23 -1.25
N THR A 44 9.14 -1.89 -0.09
CA THR A 44 10.25 -1.89 0.87
C THR A 44 11.43 -2.71 0.33
N GLY A 45 12.65 -2.38 0.78
CA GLY A 45 13.93 -2.84 0.21
C GLY A 45 13.94 -4.22 -0.45
N THR A 46 13.95 -5.30 0.35
CA THR A 46 14.01 -6.68 -0.16
C THR A 46 12.80 -7.06 -1.01
N THR A 47 11.60 -6.65 -0.61
CA THR A 47 10.37 -6.90 -1.37
C THR A 47 10.45 -6.30 -2.77
N GLY A 48 10.91 -5.05 -2.88
CA GLY A 48 11.01 -4.35 -4.15
C GLY A 48 12.04 -4.95 -5.09
N GLN A 49 13.16 -5.46 -4.57
CA GLN A 49 14.13 -6.19 -5.37
C GLN A 49 13.52 -7.45 -5.98
N LEU A 50 12.80 -8.24 -5.17
CA LEU A 50 12.16 -9.48 -5.63
C LEU A 50 11.05 -9.21 -6.66
N VAL A 51 10.22 -8.18 -6.43
CA VAL A 51 9.15 -7.79 -7.36
C VAL A 51 9.73 -7.32 -8.69
N GLU A 52 10.73 -6.43 -8.66
CA GLU A 52 11.36 -5.91 -9.88
C GLU A 52 11.97 -7.03 -10.72
N GLN A 53 12.64 -8.00 -10.09
CA GLN A 53 13.19 -9.18 -10.77
C GLN A 53 12.11 -10.09 -11.36
N ALA A 54 11.05 -10.39 -10.59
CA ALA A 54 10.00 -11.29 -11.04
C ALA A 54 9.13 -10.70 -12.16
N LEU A 55 8.89 -9.39 -12.09
CA LEU A 55 8.00 -8.71 -13.02
C LEU A 55 8.74 -8.09 -14.20
N ASP A 56 10.05 -7.86 -14.12
CA ASP A 56 10.80 -7.09 -15.12
C ASP A 56 10.15 -5.72 -15.37
N VAL A 57 9.78 -5.03 -14.28
CA VAL A 57 9.21 -3.67 -14.30
C VAL A 57 9.87 -2.83 -13.22
N SER A 58 10.00 -1.52 -13.46
CA SER A 58 10.60 -0.60 -12.50
C SER A 58 9.79 -0.54 -11.20
N VAL A 59 10.47 -0.72 -10.07
CA VAL A 59 9.90 -0.58 -8.73
C VAL A 59 10.65 0.48 -7.95
N ARG A 60 9.94 1.48 -7.42
CA ARG A 60 10.53 2.46 -6.51
C ARG A 60 10.75 1.82 -5.14
N LYS A 61 12.01 1.42 -4.91
CA LYS A 61 12.47 0.82 -3.66
C LYS A 61 12.62 1.87 -2.57
N LEU A 62 12.01 1.59 -1.42
CA LEU A 62 12.14 2.33 -0.17
C LEU A 62 13.11 1.57 0.76
N LEU A 63 13.34 2.09 1.96
CA LEU A 63 14.12 1.38 2.98
C LEU A 63 13.46 0.02 3.33
N SER A 64 14.24 -0.83 3.99
CA SER A 64 13.66 -2.03 4.63
C SER A 64 12.61 -1.59 5.66
N GLY A 65 11.50 -2.33 5.78
CA GLY A 65 10.39 -2.01 6.70
C GLY A 65 10.88 -1.69 8.11
N PRO A 66 11.58 -2.63 8.78
CA PRO A 66 12.14 -2.44 10.14
C PRO A 66 13.18 -1.32 10.28
N LEU A 67 13.72 -0.80 9.16
CA LEU A 67 14.73 0.25 9.15
C LEU A 67 14.17 1.62 8.74
N GLY A 68 12.84 1.79 8.75
CA GLY A 68 12.19 3.07 8.41
C GLY A 68 11.32 3.03 7.15
N GLY A 69 11.31 1.91 6.42
CA GLY A 69 10.57 1.78 5.16
C GLY A 69 9.06 1.90 5.35
N ASP A 70 8.52 1.35 6.45
CA ASP A 70 7.10 1.39 6.73
C ASP A 70 6.64 2.83 7.07
N GLN A 71 7.50 3.61 7.73
CA GLN A 71 7.24 5.03 7.98
C GLN A 71 7.36 5.88 6.70
N GLN A 72 8.25 5.53 5.77
CA GLN A 72 8.31 6.19 4.45
C GLN A 72 7.00 5.97 3.67
N ILE A 73 6.46 4.74 3.71
CA ILE A 73 5.16 4.43 3.10
C ILE A 73 4.06 5.21 3.81
N GLY A 74 4.02 5.21 5.15
CA GLY A 74 3.05 5.99 5.91
C GLY A 74 3.07 7.49 5.59
N ALA A 75 4.26 8.07 5.42
CA ALA A 75 4.42 9.47 5.00
C ALA A 75 3.88 9.71 3.58
N LEU A 76 4.14 8.80 2.65
CA LEU A 76 3.58 8.88 1.29
C LEU A 76 2.06 8.73 1.28
N VAL A 77 1.48 7.87 2.12
CA VAL A 77 0.01 7.78 2.28
C VAL A 77 -0.56 9.12 2.74
N ALA A 78 0.03 9.69 3.80
CA ALA A 78 -0.45 10.93 4.41
C ALA A 78 -0.27 12.18 3.51
N THR A 79 0.74 12.17 2.65
CA THR A 79 0.99 13.26 1.69
C THR A 79 0.33 13.03 0.33
N GLY A 80 -0.44 11.95 0.18
CA GLY A 80 -1.09 11.61 -1.08
C GLY A 80 -0.11 11.17 -2.18
N GLY A 81 1.07 10.69 -1.82
CA GLY A 81 2.07 10.04 -2.67
C GLY A 81 1.79 8.55 -2.97
N LEU A 82 0.85 7.93 -2.25
CA LEU A 82 0.37 6.56 -2.48
C LEU A 82 -1.17 6.51 -2.55
N ASP A 83 -1.66 5.59 -3.37
CA ASP A 83 -3.10 5.39 -3.62
C ASP A 83 -3.60 4.03 -3.12
N VAL A 84 -2.76 3.01 -3.10
CA VAL A 84 -3.13 1.64 -2.73
C VAL A 84 -2.02 0.99 -1.91
N ILE A 85 -2.39 0.20 -0.90
CA ILE A 85 -1.47 -0.67 -0.16
C ILE A 85 -1.85 -2.14 -0.38
N ILE A 86 -0.90 -2.95 -0.81
CA ILE A 86 -0.95 -4.41 -0.73
C ILE A 86 0.10 -4.84 0.28
N PHE A 87 -0.34 -5.28 1.46
CA PHE A 87 0.55 -5.67 2.54
C PHE A 87 0.25 -7.10 3.01
N PHE A 88 1.03 -8.07 2.54
CA PHE A 88 0.95 -9.45 3.02
C PHE A 88 1.79 -9.60 4.29
N TRP A 89 1.14 -9.42 5.43
CA TRP A 89 1.75 -9.63 6.74
C TRP A 89 1.47 -11.05 7.24
N ASP A 90 2.35 -11.51 8.12
CA ASP A 90 2.28 -12.81 8.78
C ASP A 90 1.45 -12.67 10.07
N PRO A 91 0.31 -13.38 10.21
CA PRO A 91 -0.52 -13.29 11.41
C PRO A 91 -0.07 -14.20 12.55
N MET A 92 0.90 -15.10 12.33
CA MET A 92 1.31 -16.12 13.31
C MET A 92 2.61 -15.77 14.02
N GLU A 93 3.44 -14.91 13.43
CA GLU A 93 4.70 -14.47 14.01
C GLU A 93 4.61 -13.07 14.58
N ALA A 94 4.93 -12.93 15.87
CA ALA A 94 5.13 -11.62 16.48
C ALA A 94 6.47 -11.06 16.00
N LEU A 95 6.43 -9.96 15.25
CA LEU A 95 7.63 -9.33 14.74
C LEU A 95 8.01 -8.11 15.58
N PRO A 96 9.31 -7.79 15.74
CA PRO A 96 9.76 -6.62 16.50
C PRO A 96 9.14 -5.30 16.02
N HIS A 97 8.74 -5.23 14.75
CA HIS A 97 8.09 -4.08 14.11
C HIS A 97 6.55 -4.20 14.00
N ASP A 98 5.89 -5.08 14.76
CA ASP A 98 4.41 -5.15 14.84
C ASP A 98 3.70 -3.80 15.08
N PRO A 99 4.24 -2.87 15.90
CA PRO A 99 3.67 -1.53 16.04
C PRO A 99 3.58 -0.77 14.70
N ASP A 100 4.53 -1.01 13.79
CA ASP A 100 4.61 -0.31 12.51
C ASP A 100 3.52 -0.80 11.53
N ILE A 101 3.18 -2.09 11.56
CA ILE A 101 2.07 -2.66 10.79
C ILE A 101 0.76 -1.97 11.17
N LYS A 102 0.49 -1.89 12.48
CA LYS A 102 -0.72 -1.25 13.00
C LYS A 102 -0.75 0.23 12.67
N ALA A 103 0.40 0.92 12.77
CA ALA A 103 0.51 2.32 12.42
C ALA A 103 0.20 2.59 10.94
N LEU A 104 0.70 1.73 10.04
CA LEU A 104 0.48 1.84 8.60
C LEU A 104 -0.98 1.55 8.22
N LEU A 105 -1.56 0.44 8.72
CA LEU A 105 -2.96 0.12 8.46
C LEU A 105 -3.89 1.22 8.99
N ARG A 106 -3.61 1.74 10.19
CA ARG A 106 -4.34 2.88 10.75
C ARG A 106 -4.25 4.12 9.85
N LEU A 107 -3.07 4.41 9.27
CA LEU A 107 -2.92 5.51 8.31
C LEU A 107 -3.76 5.31 7.04
N GLY A 108 -3.84 4.09 6.52
CA GLY A 108 -4.67 3.82 5.35
C GLY A 108 -6.17 4.01 5.62
N VAL A 109 -6.63 3.67 6.84
CA VAL A 109 -8.00 4.00 7.29
C VAL A 109 -8.21 5.51 7.40
N VAL A 110 -7.26 6.24 8.01
CA VAL A 110 -7.34 7.71 8.17
C VAL A 110 -7.47 8.41 6.82
N TRP A 111 -6.69 7.98 5.83
CA TRP A 111 -6.66 8.61 4.52
C TRP A 111 -7.59 7.94 3.49
N ASN A 112 -8.42 7.00 3.96
CA ASN A 112 -9.40 6.24 3.19
C ASN A 112 -8.86 5.75 1.83
N ILE A 113 -7.71 5.06 1.86
CA ILE A 113 -7.13 4.45 0.67
C ILE A 113 -7.46 2.94 0.62
N PRO A 114 -7.65 2.36 -0.57
CA PRO A 114 -7.77 0.91 -0.73
C PRO A 114 -6.57 0.17 -0.14
N MET A 115 -6.85 -0.86 0.66
CA MET A 115 -5.84 -1.70 1.27
C MET A 115 -6.22 -3.18 1.15
N ALA A 116 -5.22 -4.02 0.91
CA ALA A 116 -5.35 -5.47 0.99
C ALA A 116 -4.28 -6.02 1.95
N SER A 117 -4.73 -6.85 2.90
CA SER A 117 -3.87 -7.47 3.91
C SER A 117 -3.57 -8.95 3.66
N ASN A 118 -4.12 -9.50 2.58
CA ASN A 118 -3.98 -10.89 2.16
C ASN A 118 -4.27 -10.99 0.66
N ARG A 119 -3.96 -12.15 0.07
CA ARG A 119 -4.19 -12.43 -1.34
C ARG A 119 -5.64 -12.24 -1.78
N ALA A 120 -6.59 -12.81 -1.06
CA ALA A 120 -8.01 -12.73 -1.44
C ALA A 120 -8.47 -11.27 -1.56
N SER A 121 -8.14 -10.42 -0.58
CA SER A 121 -8.48 -8.98 -0.64
C SER A 121 -7.76 -8.29 -1.81
N ALA A 122 -6.52 -8.68 -2.11
CA ALA A 122 -5.75 -8.13 -3.21
C ALA A 122 -6.34 -8.52 -4.57
N ASP A 123 -6.84 -9.75 -4.72
CA ASP A 123 -7.52 -10.21 -5.94
C ASP A 123 -8.82 -9.41 -6.19
N PHE A 124 -9.65 -9.24 -5.17
CA PHE A 124 -10.86 -8.42 -5.26
C PHE A 124 -10.54 -6.95 -5.56
N LEU A 125 -9.53 -6.40 -4.89
CA LEU A 125 -9.10 -5.02 -5.12
C LEU A 125 -8.62 -4.84 -6.56
N LEU A 126 -7.73 -5.73 -7.05
CA LEU A 126 -7.10 -5.59 -8.35
C LEU A 126 -8.05 -5.82 -9.53
N THR A 127 -9.10 -6.64 -9.34
CA THR A 127 -10.14 -6.91 -10.34
C THR A 127 -11.27 -5.88 -10.36
N SER A 128 -11.32 -4.97 -9.38
CA SER A 128 -12.29 -3.88 -9.38
C SER A 128 -12.09 -2.95 -10.59
N PRO A 129 -13.16 -2.58 -11.32
CA PRO A 129 -13.06 -1.59 -12.40
C PRO A 129 -12.42 -0.27 -11.94
N LEU A 130 -12.57 0.07 -10.65
CA LEU A 130 -12.01 1.26 -10.00
C LEU A 130 -10.47 1.31 -10.05
N MET A 131 -9.80 0.17 -10.26
CA MET A 131 -8.35 0.17 -10.44
C MET A 131 -7.91 0.84 -11.73
N HIS A 132 -8.75 0.85 -12.76
CA HIS A 132 -8.42 1.36 -14.09
C HIS A 132 -9.05 2.71 -14.44
N GLN A 133 -9.78 3.32 -13.51
CA GLN A 133 -10.42 4.62 -13.66
C GLN A 133 -10.15 5.51 -12.46
N GLU A 134 -10.54 6.78 -12.57
CA GLU A 134 -10.53 7.68 -11.43
C GLU A 134 -11.54 7.21 -10.36
N TYR A 135 -11.18 7.38 -9.09
CA TYR A 135 -12.05 7.10 -7.96
C TYR A 135 -12.02 8.26 -6.98
N GLU A 136 -13.20 8.74 -6.62
CA GLU A 136 -13.37 9.79 -5.62
C GLU A 136 -13.50 9.17 -4.22
N ALA A 137 -12.41 9.21 -3.45
CA ALA A 137 -12.41 8.79 -2.05
C ALA A 137 -12.92 9.93 -1.16
N ILE A 138 -13.97 9.65 -0.38
CA ILE A 138 -14.50 10.57 0.63
C ILE A 138 -13.57 10.53 1.84
N LEU A 139 -12.95 11.66 2.18
CA LEU A 139 -12.09 11.76 3.36
C LEU A 139 -12.92 12.15 4.59
N PRO A 140 -12.62 11.56 5.76
CA PRO A 140 -13.18 12.04 7.02
C PRO A 140 -12.80 13.50 7.27
N ASP A 141 -13.72 14.26 7.84
CA ASP A 141 -13.46 15.66 8.21
C ASP A 141 -12.65 15.73 9.50
N TYR A 142 -11.37 16.09 9.37
CA TYR A 142 -10.46 16.26 10.50
C TYR A 142 -10.35 17.70 11.01
N SER A 143 -11.15 18.64 10.48
CA SER A 143 -11.06 20.07 10.83
C SER A 143 -11.20 20.33 12.33
N GLN A 144 -12.14 19.66 13.01
CA GLN A 144 -12.32 19.79 14.45
C GLN A 144 -11.08 19.37 15.24
N TYR A 145 -10.39 18.32 14.78
CA TYR A 145 -9.17 17.83 15.41
C TYR A 145 -8.00 18.80 15.19
N THR A 146 -7.84 19.33 13.97
CA THR A 146 -6.73 20.24 13.63
C THR A 146 -6.92 21.64 14.20
N SER A 147 -8.15 22.07 14.44
CA SER A 147 -8.47 23.38 15.04
C SER A 147 -8.63 23.37 16.55
N ARG A 148 -8.43 22.22 17.24
CA ARG A 148 -8.58 22.14 18.69
C ARG A 148 -7.49 22.92 19.40
N LYS A 149 -7.82 23.57 20.51
CA LYS A 149 -6.82 24.16 21.41
C LYS A 149 -6.08 23.04 22.14
N ILE A 150 -4.75 23.15 22.20
CA ILE A 150 -3.87 22.23 22.94
C ILE A 150 -3.77 22.72 24.38
#